data_AF-A0A7C3PTP6-F1
#
_entry.id   AF-A0A7C3PTP6-F1
#
_cell.length_a   1.000
_cell.length_b   1.000
_cell.length_c   1.000
_cell.angle_alpha   90.00
_cell.angle_beta   90.00
_cell.angle_gamma   90.00
#
_symmetry.space_group_name_H-M   'P 1'
#
loop_
_entity.id
_entity.type
_entity.pdbx_description
1 polymer ?
#
loop_
_entity_poly.entity_id
_entity_poly.type
_entity_poly.pdbx_seq_one_letter_code
_entity_poly.pdbx_strand_id
1 'polypeptide(L)'
;MNTKDKLGFITLGFIIWAAATLVFRMTGSSFFEGSVAGYWFNLISTGILYAGVSLGLMKWRKIEQKDWLQGAICIALPGMLGEIPILVGFSELMNNMQPATAGRYAAFLFGGYSTLIGAAWLLSARASSQVTSATRLVGAEK
;
A
#
# COMPACT_ATOMS: atom_id res chain seq x y z
N MET A 1 -16.23 -5.19 -8.52
CA MET A 1 -15.24 -4.29 -9.15
C MET A 1 -14.99 -4.69 -10.60
N ASN A 2 -15.06 -3.75 -11.54
CA ASN A 2 -14.91 -4.03 -12.98
C ASN A 2 -13.43 -4.13 -13.39
N THR A 3 -13.12 -4.73 -14.54
CA THR A 3 -11.77 -4.84 -15.12
C THR A 3 -11.11 -3.49 -15.34
N LYS A 4 -11.89 -2.46 -15.72
CA LYS A 4 -11.39 -1.08 -15.89
C LYS A 4 -10.85 -0.51 -14.57
N ASP A 5 -11.52 -0.76 -13.45
CA ASP A 5 -11.09 -0.30 -12.13
C ASP A 5 -9.81 -1.00 -11.71
N LYS A 6 -9.74 -2.33 -11.91
CA LYS A 6 -8.53 -3.13 -11.64
C LYS A 6 -7.33 -2.61 -12.41
N LEU A 7 -7.49 -2.40 -13.72
CA LEU A 7 -6.42 -1.89 -14.58
C LEU A 7 -6.01 -0.48 -14.17
N GLY A 8 -6.97 0.37 -13.81
CA GLY A 8 -6.71 1.72 -13.29
C GLY A 8 -5.90 1.69 -11.99
N PHE A 9 -6.24 0.82 -11.05
CA PHE A 9 -5.51 0.66 -9.80
C PHE A 9 -4.10 0.09 -9.99
N ILE A 10 -3.93 -0.89 -10.88
CA ILE A 10 -2.62 -1.43 -11.26
C ILE A 10 -1.75 -0.34 -11.88
N THR A 11 -2.31 0.42 -12.83
CA THR A 11 -1.57 1.51 -13.50
C THR A 11 -1.17 2.58 -12.51
N LEU A 12 -2.09 2.96 -11.60
CA LEU A 12 -1.79 3.94 -10.57
C LEU A 12 -0.75 3.43 -9.57
N GLY A 13 -0.86 2.17 -9.14
CA GLY A 13 0.11 1.53 -8.25
C GLY A 13 1.52 1.56 -8.86
N PHE A 14 1.63 1.26 -10.15
CA PHE A 14 2.89 1.36 -10.89
C PHE A 14 3.44 2.79 -10.94
N ILE A 15 2.59 3.79 -11.21
CA ILE A 15 2.99 5.20 -11.24
C ILE A 15 3.46 5.68 -9.86
N ILE A 16 2.70 5.35 -8.81
CA ILE A 16 3.05 5.73 -7.42
C ILE A 16 4.38 5.10 -7.04
N TRP A 17 4.56 3.81 -7.33
CA TRP A 17 5.82 3.11 -7.10
C TRP A 17 6.98 3.78 -7.83
N ALA A 18 6.90 3.95 -9.15
CA ALA A 18 7.99 4.53 -9.94
C ALA A 18 8.36 5.95 -9.46
N ALA A 19 7.36 6.77 -9.13
CA ALA A 19 7.58 8.10 -8.58
C ALA A 19 8.25 8.05 -7.20
N ALA A 20 7.78 7.18 -6.30
CA ALA A 20 8.36 7.01 -4.97
C ALA A 20 9.80 6.50 -5.04
N THR A 21 10.08 5.49 -5.86
CA THR A 21 11.43 4.96 -6.09
C THR A 21 12.37 6.05 -6.61
N LEU A 22 11.91 6.89 -7.53
CA LEU A 22 12.71 8.02 -8.03
C LEU A 22 13.00 9.05 -6.92
N VAL A 23 12.00 9.39 -6.10
CA VAL A 23 12.18 10.28 -4.95
C VAL A 23 13.19 9.67 -3.96
N PHE A 24 13.05 8.40 -3.59
CA PHE A 24 13.98 7.73 -2.68
C PHE A 24 15.38 7.61 -3.25
N ARG A 25 15.54 7.47 -4.56
CA ARG A 25 16.86 7.54 -5.19
C ARG A 25 17.52 8.91 -4.96
N MET A 26 16.75 10.00 -5.01
CA MET A 26 17.27 11.36 -4.84
C MET A 26 17.46 11.76 -3.37
N THR A 27 16.55 11.37 -2.48
CA THR A 27 16.49 11.87 -1.09
C THR A 27 16.58 10.77 -0.03
N GLY A 28 16.83 9.53 -0.44
CA GLY A 28 16.78 8.35 0.42
C GLY A 28 17.75 8.39 1.60
N SER A 29 18.97 8.90 1.44
CA SER A 29 19.92 8.99 2.57
C SER A 29 19.32 9.79 3.73
N SER A 30 18.73 10.96 3.46
CA SER A 30 18.06 11.76 4.49
C SER A 30 16.84 11.05 5.09
N PHE A 31 16.16 10.22 4.31
CA PHE A 31 14.92 9.56 4.70
C PHE A 31 15.13 8.28 5.52
N PHE A 32 16.20 7.52 5.24
CA PHE A 32 16.45 6.18 5.78
C PHE A 32 17.70 6.08 6.68
N GLU A 33 18.67 6.98 6.52
CA GLU A 33 19.98 6.94 7.20
C GLU A 33 20.13 8.03 8.28
N GLY A 34 19.12 8.86 8.45
CA GLY A 34 19.05 9.82 9.55
C GLY A 34 18.89 9.13 10.92
N SER A 35 18.13 9.76 11.81
CA SER A 35 17.89 9.20 13.14
C SER A 35 16.92 8.02 13.10
N VAL A 36 17.05 7.10 14.06
CA VAL A 36 16.11 5.98 14.24
C VAL A 36 14.68 6.49 14.45
N ALA A 37 14.51 7.55 15.25
CA ALA A 37 13.21 8.18 15.45
C ALA A 37 12.64 8.77 14.14
N GLY A 38 13.48 9.42 13.33
CA GLY A 38 13.09 9.93 12.02
C GLY A 38 12.63 8.83 11.07
N TYR A 39 13.34 7.71 11.03
CA TYR A 39 12.94 6.54 10.25
C TYR A 39 11.55 6.02 10.66
N TRP A 40 11.30 5.82 11.95
CA TRP A 40 10.00 5.33 12.42
C TRP A 40 8.87 6.33 12.16
N PHE A 41 9.14 7.62 12.35
CA PHE A 41 8.17 8.67 12.01
C PHE A 41 7.83 8.66 10.52
N ASN A 42 8.84 8.56 9.65
CA ASN A 42 8.68 8.47 8.21
C ASN A 42 7.88 7.22 7.81
N LEU A 43 8.19 6.06 8.40
CA LEU A 43 7.52 4.80 8.14
C LEU A 43 6.04 4.87 8.48
N ILE A 44 5.70 5.34 9.68
CA ILE A 44 4.32 5.44 10.14
C ILE A 44 3.56 6.49 9.30
N SER A 45 4.14 7.68 9.14
CA SER A 45 3.51 8.78 8.40
C SER A 45 3.23 8.39 6.95
N THR A 46 4.22 7.78 6.28
CA THR A 46 4.06 7.38 4.88
C THR A 46 3.10 6.20 4.75
N GLY A 47 3.15 5.23 5.66
CA GLY A 47 2.20 4.10 5.66
C GLY A 47 0.75 4.56 5.84
N ILE A 48 0.49 5.47 6.78
CA ILE A 48 -0.83 6.07 7.00
C ILE A 48 -1.26 6.88 5.79
N LEU A 49 -0.39 7.73 5.24
CA LEU A 49 -0.69 8.55 4.08
C LEU A 49 -1.02 7.69 2.86
N TYR A 50 -0.18 6.69 2.58
CA TYR A 50 -0.36 5.76 1.46
C TYR A 50 -1.67 4.98 1.58
N ALA A 51 -1.98 4.47 2.78
CA ALA A 51 -3.24 3.79 3.04
C ALA A 51 -4.43 4.75 2.89
N GLY A 52 -4.36 5.93 3.51
CA GLY A 52 -5.42 6.95 3.47
C GLY A 52 -5.75 7.41 2.06
N VAL A 53 -4.73 7.70 1.24
CA VAL A 53 -4.91 8.10 -0.16
C VAL A 53 -5.51 6.96 -0.98
N SER A 54 -5.01 5.73 -0.82
CA SER A 54 -5.50 4.56 -1.58
C SER A 54 -6.94 4.19 -1.21
N LEU A 55 -7.28 4.20 0.08
CA LEU A 55 -8.65 3.97 0.56
C LEU A 55 -9.58 5.11 0.14
N GLY A 56 -9.11 6.36 0.23
CA GLY A 56 -9.84 7.54 -0.22
C GLY A 56 -10.16 7.50 -1.72
N LEU A 57 -9.20 7.05 -2.53
CA LEU A 57 -9.38 6.85 -3.96
C LEU A 57 -10.43 5.76 -4.26
N MET A 58 -10.38 4.63 -3.56
CA MET A 58 -11.39 3.57 -3.70
C MET A 58 -12.79 4.07 -3.32
N LYS A 59 -12.89 4.87 -2.26
CA LYS A 59 -14.14 5.55 -1.88
C LYS A 59 -14.62 6.52 -2.96
N TRP A 60 -13.72 7.33 -3.52
CA TRP A 60 -14.06 8.30 -4.57
C TRP A 60 -14.53 7.62 -5.86
N ARG A 61 -13.90 6.49 -6.23
CA ARG A 61 -14.31 5.63 -7.34
C ARG A 61 -15.57 4.80 -7.05
N LYS A 62 -16.20 4.97 -5.88
CA LYS A 62 -17.40 4.25 -5.44
C LYS A 62 -17.25 2.73 -5.45
N ILE A 63 -16.05 2.24 -5.13
CA ILE A 63 -15.81 0.81 -4.99
C ILE A 63 -16.52 0.30 -3.74
N GLU A 64 -17.28 -0.79 -3.87
CA GLU A 64 -17.98 -1.42 -2.76
C GLU A 64 -16.97 -1.89 -1.70
N GLN A 65 -17.26 -1.70 -0.41
CA GLN A 65 -16.31 -2.01 0.67
C GLN A 65 -15.84 -3.47 0.68
N LYS A 66 -16.69 -4.42 0.25
CA LYS A 66 -16.30 -5.83 0.09
C LYS A 66 -15.16 -6.05 -0.92
N ASP A 67 -15.00 -5.15 -1.88
CA ASP A 67 -13.98 -5.23 -2.94
C ASP A 67 -12.71 -4.43 -2.61
N TRP A 68 -12.67 -3.72 -1.47
CA TRP A 68 -11.53 -2.86 -1.11
C TRP A 68 -10.24 -3.65 -0.94
N LEU A 69 -10.29 -4.87 -0.40
CA LEU A 69 -9.11 -5.74 -0.36
C LEU A 69 -8.55 -6.00 -1.76
N GLN A 70 -9.41 -6.32 -2.72
CA GLN A 70 -8.98 -6.57 -4.08
C GLN A 70 -8.41 -5.31 -4.72
N GLY A 71 -9.03 -4.15 -4.50
CA GLY A 71 -8.51 -2.86 -4.96
C GLY A 71 -7.13 -2.53 -4.35
N ALA A 72 -6.97 -2.73 -3.04
CA ALA A 72 -5.70 -2.53 -2.33
C ALA A 72 -4.58 -3.42 -2.88
N ILE A 73 -4.87 -4.70 -3.15
CA ILE A 73 -3.91 -5.61 -3.79
C ILE A 73 -3.55 -5.10 -5.18
N CYS A 74 -4.53 -4.67 -5.99
CA CYS A 74 -4.25 -4.10 -7.32
C CYS A 74 -3.33 -2.88 -7.27
N ILE A 75 -3.44 -2.02 -6.25
CA ILE A 75 -2.57 -0.85 -6.07
C ILE A 75 -1.17 -1.28 -5.58
N ALA A 76 -1.08 -2.20 -4.62
CA ALA A 76 0.20 -2.58 -4.01
C ALA A 76 1.06 -3.50 -4.90
N LEU A 77 0.44 -4.40 -5.65
CA LEU A 77 1.11 -5.47 -6.37
C LEU A 77 2.17 -5.00 -7.40
N PRO A 78 1.93 -3.97 -8.23
CA PRO A 78 2.95 -3.44 -9.13
C PRO A 78 4.19 -2.98 -8.39
N GLY A 79 4.01 -2.30 -7.26
CA GLY A 79 5.12 -1.84 -6.42
C GLY A 79 5.86 -3.01 -5.78
N MET A 80 5.15 -3.96 -5.18
CA MET A 80 5.77 -5.16 -4.59
C MET A 80 6.63 -5.94 -5.60
N LEU A 81 6.18 -6.05 -6.86
CA LEU A 81 6.95 -6.71 -7.92
C LEU A 81 8.09 -5.83 -8.46
N GLY A 82 7.84 -4.53 -8.61
CA GLY A 82 8.82 -3.56 -9.08
C GLY A 82 10.00 -3.41 -8.14
N GLU A 83 9.81 -3.59 -6.83
CA GLU A 83 10.89 -3.51 -5.85
C GLU A 83 11.88 -4.68 -5.93
N ILE A 84 11.53 -5.82 -6.54
CA ILE A 84 12.43 -6.98 -6.65
C ILE A 84 13.75 -6.61 -7.35
N PRO A 85 13.75 -6.08 -8.60
CA PRO A 85 14.99 -5.67 -9.26
C PRO A 85 15.69 -4.52 -8.54
N ILE A 86 14.96 -3.62 -7.89
CA ILE A 86 15.55 -2.52 -7.10
C ILE A 86 16.35 -3.07 -5.92
N LEU A 87 15.82 -4.06 -5.20
CA LEU A 87 16.49 -4.66 -4.06
C LEU A 87 17.67 -5.54 -4.47
N VAL A 88 17.55 -6.28 -5.57
CA VAL A 88 18.66 -7.08 -6.12
C VAL A 88 19.81 -6.16 -6.58
N GLY A 89 19.49 -5.06 -7.25
CA GLY A 89 20.46 -4.08 -7.74
C GLY A 89 20.65 -2.87 -6.82
N PHE A 90 20.37 -2.98 -5.52
CA PHE A 90 20.20 -1.81 -4.65
C PHE A 90 21.41 -0.87 -4.66
N SER A 91 22.62 -1.40 -4.53
CA SER A 91 23.86 -0.59 -4.51
C SER A 91 24.07 0.20 -5.81
N GLU A 92 23.62 -0.32 -6.95
CA GLU A 92 23.77 0.31 -8.26
C GLU A 92 22.62 1.30 -8.55
N LEU A 93 21.40 0.92 -8.18
CA LEU A 93 20.17 1.67 -8.49
C LEU A 93 19.84 2.74 -7.45
N MET A 94 20.28 2.57 -6.21
CA MET A 94 20.10 3.48 -5.08
C MET A 94 21.47 4.00 -4.60
N ASN A 95 22.30 4.46 -5.54
CA ASN A 95 23.67 4.91 -5.29
C ASN A 95 23.84 6.09 -4.30
N ASN A 96 22.74 6.74 -3.93
CA ASN A 96 22.70 7.77 -2.89
C ASN A 96 22.53 7.19 -1.47
N MET A 97 22.43 5.87 -1.31
CA MET A 97 22.29 5.20 -0.02
C MET A 97 23.38 4.14 0.16
N GLN A 98 23.76 3.89 1.40
CA GLN A 98 24.64 2.81 1.77
C GLN A 98 23.97 1.46 1.44
N PRO A 99 24.72 0.45 0.96
CA PRO A 99 24.18 -0.88 0.70
C PRO A 99 23.48 -1.52 1.91
N ALA A 100 23.94 -1.22 3.13
CA ALA A 100 23.33 -1.68 4.37
C ALA A 100 21.88 -1.15 4.59
N THR A 101 21.51 -0.06 3.91
CA THR A 101 20.18 0.57 4.01
C THR A 101 19.11 -0.23 3.27
N ALA A 102 19.48 -1.17 2.38
CA ALA A 102 18.55 -2.00 1.62
C ALA A 102 17.49 -2.68 2.50
N GLY A 103 17.89 -3.20 3.66
CA GLY A 103 16.97 -3.83 4.61
C GLY A 103 15.94 -2.87 5.20
N ARG A 104 16.35 -1.64 5.55
CA ARG A 104 15.45 -0.60 6.06
C ARG A 104 14.49 -0.10 4.97
N TYR A 105 15.01 0.09 3.76
CA TYR A 105 14.23 0.47 2.60
C TYR A 105 13.14 -0.59 2.28
N ALA A 106 13.51 -1.87 2.26
CA ALA A 106 12.54 -2.97 2.07
C ALA A 106 11.49 -3.00 3.19
N ALA A 107 11.90 -2.93 4.46
CA ALA A 107 10.99 -2.94 5.60
C ALA A 107 9.98 -1.78 5.55
N PHE A 108 10.43 -0.59 5.14
CA PHE A 108 9.59 0.57 4.96
C PHE A 108 8.51 0.35 3.88
N LEU A 109 8.89 -0.13 2.70
CA LEU A 109 7.98 -0.35 1.58
C LEU A 109 6.97 -1.45 1.87
N PHE A 110 7.45 -2.62 2.29
CA PHE A 110 6.58 -3.74 2.64
C PHE A 110 5.71 -3.42 3.87
N GLY A 111 6.18 -2.59 4.80
CA GLY A 111 5.37 -2.04 5.89
C GLY A 111 4.20 -1.18 5.38
N GLY A 112 4.45 -0.30 4.40
CA GLY A 112 3.42 0.50 3.76
C GLY A 112 2.38 -0.34 3.01
N TYR A 113 2.83 -1.32 2.20
CA TYR A 113 1.92 -2.24 1.51
C TYR A 113 1.08 -3.07 2.49
N SER A 114 1.71 -3.58 3.56
CA SER A 114 1.01 -4.34 4.60
C SER A 114 -0.03 -3.50 5.32
N THR A 115 0.26 -2.22 5.58
CA THR A 115 -0.68 -1.29 6.21
C THR A 115 -1.91 -1.06 5.34
N LEU A 116 -1.70 -0.80 4.03
CA LEU A 116 -2.81 -0.64 3.09
C LEU A 116 -3.66 -1.91 2.99
N ILE A 117 -3.03 -3.06 2.73
CA ILE A 117 -3.74 -4.34 2.55
C ILE A 117 -4.46 -4.73 3.84
N GLY A 118 -3.80 -4.60 5.00
CA GLY A 118 -4.38 -4.89 6.31
C GLY A 118 -5.56 -3.99 6.64
N ALA A 119 -5.44 -2.68 6.40
CA ALA A 119 -6.55 -1.75 6.61
C ALA A 119 -7.74 -2.06 5.68
N ALA A 120 -7.47 -2.32 4.39
CA ALA A 120 -8.51 -2.69 3.44
C ALA A 120 -9.21 -4.00 3.84
N TRP A 121 -8.44 -5.01 4.24
CA TRP A 121 -8.97 -6.28 4.73
C TRP A 121 -9.88 -6.08 5.95
N LEU A 122 -9.43 -5.34 6.96
CA LEU A 122 -10.22 -5.06 8.17
C LEU A 122 -11.55 -4.37 7.84
N LEU A 123 -11.55 -3.42 6.92
CA LEU A 123 -12.75 -2.69 6.52
C LEU A 123 -13.69 -3.56 5.67
N SER A 124 -13.15 -4.35 4.73
CA SER A 124 -13.94 -5.32 3.94
C SER A 124 -14.57 -6.41 4.81
N ALA A 125 -13.85 -6.91 5.82
CA ALA A 125 -14.33 -7.93 6.75
C ALA A 125 -15.50 -7.41 7.62
N ARG A 126 -15.40 -6.16 8.10
CA ARG A 126 -16.47 -5.49 8.85
C ARG A 126 -17.73 -5.28 8.02
N ALA A 127 -17.59 -4.89 6.76
CA ALA A 127 -18.73 -4.72 5.86
C ALA A 127 -19.47 -6.06 5.62
N SER A 128 -18.71 -7.15 5.43
CA SER A 128 -19.28 -8.47 5.14
C SER A 128 -20.03 -9.08 6.34
N SER A 129 -19.54 -8.83 7.56
CA SER A 129 -20.17 -9.29 8.80
C SER A 129 -21.49 -8.56 9.09
N GLN A 130 -21.59 -7.26 8.79
CA GLN A 130 -22.85 -6.51 8.95
C GLN A 130 -23.97 -7.01 8.03
N VAL A 131 -23.66 -7.32 6.77
CA VAL A 131 -24.64 -7.86 5.80
C VAL A 131 -25.20 -9.21 6.27
N THR A 132 -24.35 -10.06 6.84
CA THR A 132 -24.73 -11.38 7.33
C THR A 132 -25.66 -11.30 8.54
N SER A 133 -25.38 -10.39 9.48
CA SER A 133 -26.24 -10.16 10.66
C SER A 133 -27.62 -9.61 10.28
N ALA A 134 -27.69 -8.66 9.35
CA ALA A 134 -28.96 -8.10 8.89
C ALA A 134 -29.85 -9.16 8.19
N THR A 135 -29.25 -10.04 7.38
CA THR A 135 -29.98 -11.09 6.67
C THR A 135 -30.54 -12.16 7.63
N ARG A 136 -29.81 -12.49 8.70
CA ARG A 136 -30.29 -13.45 9.72
C ARG A 136 -31.48 -12.93 10.53
N LEU A 137 -31.54 -11.64 10.82
CA LEU A 137 -32.67 -11.05 11.55
C LEU A 137 -33.96 -11.07 10.72
N VAL A 138 -33.89 -10.74 9.43
CA VAL A 138 -35.03 -10.78 8.51
C VAL A 138 -35.55 -12.21 8.28
N GLY A 139 -34.66 -13.22 8.34
CA GLY A 139 -35.03 -14.63 8.23
C GLY A 139 -35.66 -15.24 9.49
N ALA A 140 -35.48 -14.61 10.66
CA ALA A 140 -36.04 -15.07 11.93
C ALA A 140 -37.44 -14.50 12.23
N GLU A 141 -37.88 -13.49 11.48
CA GLU A 141 -39.21 -12.87 11.58
C GLU A 141 -40.24 -13.48 10.58
N LYS A 142 -39.88 -14.55 9.88
CA LYS A 142 -40.78 -15.33 9.01
C LYS A 142 -40.97 -16.73 9.55
#